data_AF-A0A0D0BKZ9-F1
#
_entry.id   AF-A0A0D0BKZ9-F1
#
_cell.length_a   1.000
_cell.length_b   1.000
_cell.length_c   1.000
_cell.angle_alpha   90.00
_cell.angle_beta   90.00
_cell.angle_gamma   90.00
#
_symmetry.space_group_name_H-M   'P 1'
#
loop_
_entity.id
_entity.type
_entity.pdbx_description
1 polymer ?
#
loop_
_entity_poly.entity_id
_entity_poly.type
_entity_poly.pdbx_seq_one_letter_code
_entity_poly.pdbx_strand_id
1 'polypeptide(L)'
;MTEDDVAVSMSLDSVQLYQNKKSDCWIGIWINQDYAPSSHFKKKQLLPSVTIPGPNKLKHTDSFLFPGLYHLSALQHENGGQGIHVWDAAKGQVVHQQVIFLLGLADALGLVELDRRVSHHGAQGCRLGCPMKGCHKPSSGHYYTAHTKPLHCTVTDNTHEDSKILGLEIQSIAEYEQKLSQL
;
A
#
# COMPACT_ATOMS: atom_id res chain seq x y z
N MET A 1 -13.96 -13.56 -7.11
CA MET A 1 -12.99 -13.36 -8.18
C MET A 1 -13.17 -14.48 -9.19
N THR A 2 -13.54 -14.14 -10.41
CA THR A 2 -13.65 -15.04 -11.57
C THR A 2 -12.46 -14.82 -12.50
N GLU A 3 -12.40 -15.59 -13.59
CA GLU A 3 -11.43 -15.37 -14.68
C GLU A 3 -11.73 -14.12 -15.54
N ASP A 4 -12.93 -13.53 -15.38
CA ASP A 4 -13.34 -12.32 -16.09
C ASP A 4 -12.94 -11.03 -15.34
N ASP A 5 -12.64 -11.15 -14.05
CA ASP A 5 -12.27 -10.03 -13.19
C ASP A 5 -10.82 -9.59 -13.45
N VAL A 6 -10.56 -8.28 -13.29
CA VAL A 6 -9.23 -7.69 -13.44
C VAL A 6 -8.72 -7.25 -12.09
N ALA A 7 -7.48 -7.61 -11.77
CA ALA A 7 -6.83 -7.16 -10.54
C ALA A 7 -5.91 -5.96 -10.79
N VAL A 8 -6.05 -4.92 -9.99
CA VAL A 8 -5.19 -3.73 -10.05
C VAL A 8 -4.56 -3.42 -8.69
N SER A 9 -3.38 -2.80 -8.73
CA SER A 9 -2.74 -2.18 -7.57
C SER A 9 -2.37 -0.76 -7.91
N MET A 10 -2.27 0.09 -6.89
CA MET A 10 -1.81 1.46 -7.04
C MET A 10 -0.44 1.60 -6.42
N SER A 11 0.45 2.35 -7.06
CA SER A 11 1.70 2.80 -6.43
C SER A 11 1.76 4.31 -6.44
N LEU A 12 2.21 4.91 -5.33
CA LEU A 12 2.49 6.34 -5.23
C LEU A 12 3.89 6.52 -4.63
N ASP A 13 4.75 7.26 -5.31
CA ASP A 13 6.08 7.59 -4.80
C ASP A 13 6.53 8.98 -5.23
N SER A 14 7.42 9.56 -4.44
CA SER A 14 8.16 10.77 -4.80
C SER A 14 9.27 10.40 -5.78
N VAL A 15 9.47 11.24 -6.80
CA VAL A 15 10.53 11.07 -7.78
C VAL A 15 11.42 12.31 -7.79
N GLN A 16 12.72 12.06 -7.74
CA GLN A 16 13.75 13.07 -7.96
C GLN A 16 14.18 13.02 -9.43
N LEU A 17 13.80 14.02 -10.21
CA LEU A 17 14.12 14.09 -11.64
C LEU A 17 15.52 14.66 -11.88
N TYR A 18 16.01 15.51 -10.97
CA TYR A 18 17.33 16.12 -11.07
C TYR A 18 18.23 15.74 -9.88
N GLN A 19 19.49 15.41 -10.18
CA GLN A 19 20.48 14.83 -9.26
C GLN A 19 20.73 15.66 -7.98
N ASN A 20 20.41 16.96 -7.96
CA ASN A 20 20.69 17.89 -6.86
C ASN A 20 19.49 18.78 -6.44
N LYS A 21 18.24 18.37 -6.68
CA LYS A 21 17.04 19.11 -6.20
C LYS A 21 16.23 18.29 -5.20
N LYS A 22 15.59 18.98 -4.24
CA LYS A 22 14.56 18.41 -3.38
C LYS A 22 13.38 17.96 -4.26
N SER A 23 13.11 16.65 -4.27
CA SER A 23 11.96 15.94 -4.89
C SER A 23 11.12 16.77 -5.87
N ASP A 24 11.27 16.54 -7.17
CA ASP A 24 10.67 17.40 -8.19
C ASP A 24 9.16 17.15 -8.37
N CYS A 25 8.67 15.92 -8.12
CA CYS A 25 7.26 15.57 -8.22
C CYS A 25 6.91 14.25 -7.51
N TRP A 26 5.63 13.97 -7.35
CA TRP A 26 5.10 12.65 -6.99
C TRP A 26 4.43 12.03 -8.20
N ILE A 27 4.57 10.71 -8.36
CA ILE A 27 3.96 9.96 -9.46
C ILE A 27 3.11 8.84 -8.87
N GLY A 28 1.84 8.82 -9.24
CA GLY A 28 0.92 7.74 -9.01
C GLY A 28 0.72 6.91 -10.28
N ILE A 29 0.73 5.59 -10.15
CA ILE A 29 0.51 4.62 -11.24
C ILE A 29 -0.48 3.55 -10.81
N TRP A 30 -1.22 3.01 -11.78
CA TRP A 30 -1.94 1.76 -11.66
C TRP A 30 -1.12 0.64 -12.32
N ILE A 31 -1.12 -0.53 -11.67
CA ILE A 31 -0.42 -1.74 -12.09
C ILE A 31 -1.50 -2.79 -12.33
N ASN A 32 -1.57 -3.32 -13.55
CA ASN A 32 -2.42 -4.47 -13.84
C ASN A 32 -1.69 -5.75 -13.35
N GLN A 33 -2.34 -6.45 -12.43
CA GLN A 33 -1.82 -7.64 -11.75
C GLN A 33 -2.06 -8.93 -12.55
N ASP A 34 -2.82 -8.88 -13.65
CA ASP A 34 -3.06 -10.02 -14.54
C ASP A 34 -1.82 -10.35 -15.39
N TYR A 35 -0.90 -9.40 -15.52
CA TYR A 35 0.40 -9.64 -16.16
C TYR A 35 1.30 -10.51 -15.26
N ALA A 36 2.29 -11.16 -15.88
CA ALA A 36 3.29 -11.91 -15.13
C ALA A 36 4.07 -10.99 -14.17
N PRO A 37 4.44 -11.45 -12.96
CA PRO A 37 5.15 -10.62 -11.98
C PRO A 37 6.45 -9.99 -12.51
N SER A 38 7.14 -10.68 -13.41
CA SER A 38 8.39 -10.22 -14.04
C SER A 38 8.18 -9.03 -15.00
N SER A 39 6.94 -8.75 -15.40
CA SER A 39 6.62 -7.71 -16.36
C SER A 39 5.88 -6.50 -15.76
N HIS A 40 5.30 -6.61 -14.56
CA HIS A 40 4.50 -5.54 -13.91
C HIS A 40 5.09 -4.13 -14.03
N PHE A 41 6.40 -3.97 -13.84
CA PHE A 41 7.09 -2.67 -13.84
C PHE A 41 7.75 -2.31 -15.18
N LYS A 42 7.31 -2.90 -16.29
CA LYS A 42 7.76 -2.49 -17.63
C LYS A 42 6.96 -1.28 -18.10
N LYS A 43 7.63 -0.29 -18.70
CA LYS A 43 7.03 0.97 -19.17
C LYS A 43 5.72 0.81 -19.96
N LYS A 44 5.59 -0.25 -20.76
CA LYS A 44 4.38 -0.53 -21.57
C LYS A 44 3.18 -1.05 -20.77
N GLN A 45 3.40 -1.54 -19.56
CA GLN A 45 2.38 -2.16 -18.70
C GLN A 45 1.97 -1.29 -17.52
N LEU A 46 2.65 -0.16 -17.33
CA LEU A 46 2.31 0.84 -16.33
C LEU A 46 1.24 1.79 -16.87
N LEU A 47 0.20 2.03 -16.08
CA LEU A 47 -0.87 2.97 -16.38
C LEU A 47 -0.67 4.23 -15.51
N PRO A 48 -0.26 5.38 -16.08
CA PRO A 48 -0.13 6.60 -15.32
C PRO A 48 -1.46 7.03 -14.72
N SER A 49 -1.47 7.37 -13.43
CA SER A 49 -2.67 7.84 -12.72
C SER A 49 -2.62 9.35 -12.51
N VAL A 50 -1.59 9.82 -11.79
CA VAL A 50 -1.46 11.24 -11.41
C VAL A 50 0.01 11.63 -11.36
N THR A 51 0.30 12.88 -11.74
CA THR A 51 1.60 13.51 -11.50
C THR A 51 1.36 14.76 -10.68
N ILE A 52 1.95 14.84 -9.49
CA ILE A 52 1.77 15.95 -8.55
C ILE A 52 3.05 16.75 -8.51
N PRO A 53 3.04 18.05 -8.86
CA PRO A 53 4.25 18.85 -8.85
C PRO A 53 4.79 19.02 -7.43
N GLY A 54 6.11 18.90 -7.28
CA GLY A 54 6.84 19.26 -6.07
C GLY A 54 7.13 20.76 -6.01
N PRO A 55 8.11 21.22 -5.20
CA PRO A 55 9.03 20.44 -4.37
C PRO A 55 8.52 20.16 -2.94
N ASN A 56 7.31 20.62 -2.63
CA ASN A 56 6.76 20.53 -1.30
C ASN A 56 6.16 19.15 -1.03
N LYS A 57 6.24 18.72 0.23
CA LYS A 57 5.50 17.55 0.69
C LYS A 57 4.00 17.76 0.48
N LEU A 58 3.30 16.71 0.07
CA LEU A 58 1.85 16.72 -0.04
C LEU A 58 1.23 17.01 1.33
N LYS A 59 0.39 18.06 1.40
CA LYS A 59 -0.38 18.37 2.61
C LYS A 59 -1.64 17.51 2.71
N HIS A 60 -2.25 17.23 1.57
CA HIS A 60 -3.52 16.51 1.45
C HIS A 60 -3.38 15.46 0.36
N THR A 61 -2.67 14.37 0.65
CA THR A 61 -2.47 13.27 -0.31
C THR A 61 -3.81 12.73 -0.82
N ASP A 62 -4.81 12.65 0.06
CA ASP A 62 -6.17 12.20 -0.27
C ASP A 62 -6.84 13.02 -1.38
N SER A 63 -6.59 14.32 -1.51
CA SER A 63 -7.25 15.11 -2.57
C SER A 63 -6.79 14.70 -3.97
N PHE A 64 -5.59 14.14 -4.08
CA PHE A 64 -5.04 13.65 -5.36
C PHE A 64 -5.40 12.19 -5.62
N LEU A 65 -5.53 11.37 -4.57
CA LEU A 65 -5.89 9.96 -4.68
C LEU A 65 -7.40 9.74 -4.81
N PHE A 66 -8.20 10.62 -4.20
CA PHE A 66 -9.65 10.50 -4.14
C PHE A 66 -10.29 10.36 -5.52
N PRO A 67 -9.97 11.15 -6.55
CA PRO A 67 -10.60 10.98 -7.87
C PRO A 67 -10.40 9.56 -8.44
N GLY A 68 -9.18 9.04 -8.40
CA GLY A 68 -8.87 7.71 -8.91
C GLY A 68 -9.56 6.59 -8.12
N LEU A 69 -9.51 6.67 -6.79
CA LEU A 69 -10.15 5.68 -5.91
C LEU A 69 -11.69 5.77 -5.95
N TYR A 70 -12.24 6.97 -6.12
CA TYR A 70 -13.67 7.19 -6.30
C TYR A 70 -14.16 6.55 -7.60
N HIS A 71 -13.43 6.73 -8.71
CA HIS A 71 -13.76 6.05 -9.96
C HIS A 71 -13.65 4.54 -9.87
N LEU A 72 -12.59 4.03 -9.21
CA LEU A 72 -12.45 2.60 -8.94
C LEU A 72 -13.64 2.06 -8.14
N SER A 73 -14.03 2.77 -7.07
CA SER A 73 -15.19 2.42 -6.27
C SER A 73 -16.49 2.46 -7.08
N ALA A 74 -16.67 3.46 -7.95
CA ALA A 74 -17.84 3.53 -8.82
C ALA A 74 -17.91 2.31 -9.75
N LEU A 75 -16.80 1.93 -10.39
CA LEU A 75 -16.72 0.73 -11.23
C LEU A 75 -17.03 -0.55 -10.45
N GLN A 76 -16.57 -0.64 -9.19
CA GLN A 76 -16.83 -1.77 -8.31
C GLN A 76 -18.30 -1.89 -7.91
N HIS A 77 -19.03 -0.78 -7.83
CA HIS A 77 -20.46 -0.78 -7.48
C HIS A 77 -21.39 -0.86 -8.69
N GLU A 78 -20.86 -0.78 -9.92
CA GLU A 78 -21.65 -0.85 -11.14
C GLU A 78 -22.44 -2.18 -11.20
N ASN A 79 -23.65 -2.12 -11.76
CA ASN A 79 -24.57 -3.26 -11.85
C ASN A 79 -24.82 -3.96 -10.50
N GLY A 80 -24.89 -3.18 -9.41
CA GLY A 80 -25.16 -3.69 -8.07
C GLY A 80 -23.99 -4.51 -7.49
N GLY A 81 -22.76 -4.20 -7.89
CA GLY A 81 -21.55 -4.91 -7.44
C GLY A 81 -21.11 -6.06 -8.35
N GLN A 82 -21.79 -6.27 -9.48
CA GLN A 82 -21.36 -7.27 -10.46
C GLN A 82 -20.22 -6.77 -11.37
N GLY A 83 -19.91 -5.48 -11.32
CA GLY A 83 -18.90 -4.86 -12.17
C GLY A 83 -19.45 -4.42 -13.52
N ILE A 84 -18.57 -3.97 -14.41
CA ILE A 84 -18.94 -3.38 -15.70
C ILE A 84 -19.22 -4.45 -16.76
N HIS A 85 -20.05 -4.12 -17.75
CA HIS A 85 -20.24 -4.95 -18.93
C HIS A 85 -19.09 -4.75 -19.91
N VAL A 86 -18.39 -5.82 -20.24
CA VAL A 86 -17.26 -5.80 -21.19
C VAL A 86 -17.49 -6.87 -22.25
N TRP A 87 -17.22 -6.52 -23.51
CA TRP A 87 -17.22 -7.52 -24.58
C TRP A 87 -15.91 -8.32 -24.53
N ASP A 88 -16.01 -9.62 -24.23
CA ASP A 88 -14.89 -10.54 -24.32
C ASP A 88 -14.84 -11.15 -25.72
N ALA A 89 -13.82 -10.78 -26.50
CA ALA A 89 -13.64 -11.26 -27.86
C ALA A 89 -13.22 -12.74 -27.94
N ALA A 90 -12.55 -13.27 -26.92
CA ALA A 90 -12.15 -14.67 -26.86
C ALA A 90 -13.35 -15.57 -26.56
N LYS A 91 -14.29 -15.10 -25.73
CA LYS A 91 -15.56 -15.81 -25.42
C LYS A 91 -16.68 -15.50 -26.41
N GLY A 92 -16.59 -14.40 -27.15
CA GLY A 92 -17.61 -13.94 -28.10
C GLY A 92 -18.91 -13.52 -27.42
N GLN A 93 -18.83 -12.98 -26.19
CA GLN A 93 -20.00 -12.58 -25.40
C GLN A 93 -19.69 -11.38 -24.51
N VAL A 94 -20.74 -10.72 -24.02
CA VAL A 94 -20.60 -9.72 -22.95
C VAL A 94 -20.44 -10.45 -21.62
N VAL A 95 -19.43 -10.08 -20.85
CA VAL A 95 -19.17 -10.56 -19.49
C VAL A 95 -19.31 -9.43 -18.48
N HIS A 96 -19.55 -9.80 -17.23
CA HIS A 96 -19.43 -8.90 -16.08
C HIS A 96 -18.00 -8.96 -15.58
N GLN A 97 -17.33 -7.81 -15.57
CA GLN A 97 -15.94 -7.67 -15.14
C GLN A 97 -15.86 -6.75 -13.92
N GLN A 98 -15.46 -7.30 -12.77
CA GLN A 98 -15.13 -6.49 -11.61
C GLN A 98 -13.66 -6.06 -11.67
N VAL A 99 -13.39 -4.87 -11.15
CA VAL A 99 -12.02 -4.37 -10.95
C VAL A 99 -11.67 -4.51 -9.48
N ILE A 100 -10.75 -5.42 -9.16
CA ILE A 100 -10.37 -5.74 -7.78
C ILE A 100 -9.13 -4.91 -7.40
N PHE A 101 -9.25 -4.15 -6.31
CA PHE A 101 -8.10 -3.45 -5.74
C PHE A 101 -7.32 -4.38 -4.81
N LEU A 102 -6.13 -4.81 -5.23
CA LEU A 102 -5.32 -5.73 -4.45
C LEU A 102 -4.43 -5.03 -3.43
N LEU A 103 -3.60 -4.07 -3.87
CA LEU A 103 -2.55 -3.47 -3.05
C LEU A 103 -2.41 -1.97 -3.30
N GLY A 104 -2.18 -1.23 -2.22
CA GLY A 104 -1.57 0.09 -2.24
C GLY A 104 -0.08 -0.02 -1.94
N LEU A 105 0.76 0.47 -2.85
CA LEU A 105 2.22 0.36 -2.80
C LEU A 105 2.85 1.75 -2.63
N ALA A 106 3.85 1.83 -1.78
CA ALA A 106 4.69 3.00 -1.58
C ALA A 106 5.94 2.57 -0.78
N ASP A 107 6.94 3.45 -0.70
CA ASP A 107 8.03 3.27 0.26
C ASP A 107 7.54 3.51 1.71
N ALA A 108 8.39 3.26 2.70
CA ALA A 108 7.99 3.37 4.10
C ALA A 108 7.50 4.78 4.50
N LEU A 109 7.94 5.83 3.79
CA LEU A 109 7.50 7.21 4.03
C LEU A 109 6.18 7.52 3.33
N GLY A 110 6.05 7.12 2.07
CA GLY A 110 4.86 7.30 1.26
C GLY A 110 3.69 6.42 1.69
N LEU A 111 3.95 5.24 2.28
CA LEU A 111 2.88 4.35 2.75
C LEU A 111 2.06 5.02 3.85
N VAL A 112 2.69 5.81 4.71
CA VAL A 112 2.01 6.64 5.74
C VAL A 112 1.02 7.61 5.11
N GLU A 113 1.34 8.14 3.92
CA GLU A 113 0.46 9.05 3.18
C GLU A 113 -0.69 8.30 2.50
N LEU A 114 -0.51 7.01 2.18
CA LEU A 114 -1.46 6.19 1.46
C LEU A 114 -2.47 5.47 2.38
N ASP A 115 -2.01 4.83 3.44
CA ASP A 115 -2.83 3.99 4.32
C ASP A 115 -2.98 4.55 5.75
N ARG A 116 -2.42 5.73 5.99
CA ARG A 116 -2.40 6.40 7.29
C ARG A 116 -1.86 5.52 8.42
N ARG A 117 -0.90 4.62 8.15
CA ARG A 117 -0.19 3.88 9.21
C ARG A 117 0.74 4.77 10.03
N VAL A 118 1.45 4.17 10.96
CA VAL A 118 2.48 4.86 11.76
C VAL A 118 3.75 4.97 10.92
N SER A 119 4.39 6.13 10.96
CA SER A 119 5.64 6.35 10.26
C SER A 119 6.79 5.54 10.83
N HIS A 120 7.92 5.54 10.13
CA HIS A 120 9.19 4.94 10.53
C HIS A 120 9.71 5.31 11.93
N HIS A 121 9.12 6.25 12.66
CA HIS A 121 9.46 6.50 14.07
C HIS A 121 8.69 5.61 15.05
N GLY A 122 7.63 4.93 14.61
CA GLY A 122 6.84 4.05 15.44
C GLY A 122 7.41 2.64 15.48
N ALA A 123 7.56 2.09 16.69
CA ALA A 123 7.93 0.70 16.87
C ALA A 123 6.85 -0.27 16.34
N GLN A 124 5.59 0.17 16.26
CA GLN A 124 4.48 -0.57 15.66
C GLN A 124 3.92 0.23 14.48
N GLY A 125 4.02 -0.33 13.28
CA GLY A 125 3.53 0.33 12.06
C GLY A 125 1.99 0.34 11.96
N CYS A 126 1.32 -0.64 12.56
CA CYS A 126 -0.13 -0.78 12.49
C CYS A 126 -0.83 0.08 13.55
N ARG A 127 -1.83 0.88 13.15
CA ARG A 127 -2.67 1.64 14.09
C ARG A 127 -3.80 0.83 14.72
N LEU A 128 -4.12 -0.32 14.14
CA LEU A 128 -5.10 -1.26 14.68
C LEU A 128 -4.49 -2.18 15.75
N GLY A 129 -3.23 -1.94 16.15
CA GLY A 129 -2.57 -2.67 17.22
C GLY A 129 -2.26 -4.13 16.90
N CYS A 130 -1.90 -4.41 15.65
CA CYS A 130 -1.25 -5.67 15.30
C CYS A 130 0.01 -5.86 16.17
N PRO A 131 0.28 -7.08 16.68
CA PRO A 131 1.45 -7.35 17.52
C PRO A 131 2.80 -7.24 16.78
N MET A 132 2.78 -7.05 15.47
CA MET A 132 3.98 -6.91 14.64
C MET A 132 4.76 -5.65 15.01
N LYS A 133 5.92 -5.87 15.66
CA LYS A 133 6.89 -4.84 15.99
C LYS A 133 7.93 -4.72 14.87
N GLY A 134 8.37 -3.50 14.58
CA GLY A 134 9.49 -3.24 13.69
C GLY A 134 10.85 -3.41 14.37
N CYS A 135 11.90 -3.53 13.56
CA CYS A 135 13.30 -3.54 13.98
C CYS A 135 13.84 -2.12 14.08
N HIS A 136 14.27 -1.71 15.27
CA HIS A 136 14.93 -0.45 15.57
C HIS A 136 16.32 -0.35 14.92
N LYS A 137 16.63 0.80 14.33
CA LYS A 137 17.97 1.10 13.84
C LYS A 137 18.83 1.62 14.99
N PRO A 138 19.97 1.01 15.32
CA PRO A 138 20.86 1.52 16.36
C PRO A 138 21.24 2.98 16.10
N SER A 139 21.31 3.79 17.16
CA SER A 139 21.66 5.23 17.10
C SER A 139 20.74 6.12 16.24
N SER A 140 19.53 5.65 15.92
CA SER A 140 18.55 6.40 15.12
C SER A 140 17.15 6.13 15.67
N GLY A 141 16.26 7.13 15.68
CA GLY A 141 14.87 6.94 16.10
C GLY A 141 13.99 6.20 15.09
N HIS A 142 14.59 5.40 14.19
CA HIS A 142 13.89 4.76 13.08
C HIS A 142 13.66 3.27 13.33
N TYR A 143 12.52 2.78 12.87
CA TYR A 143 12.09 1.40 12.87
C TYR A 143 11.81 0.95 11.43
N TYR A 144 12.28 -0.24 11.09
CA TYR A 144 12.02 -0.89 9.82
C TYR A 144 11.03 -2.03 10.03
N THR A 145 10.07 -2.19 9.11
CA THR A 145 9.21 -3.37 9.05
C THR A 145 9.99 -4.54 8.49
N ALA A 146 10.63 -5.30 9.39
CA ALA A 146 11.27 -6.57 9.08
C ALA A 146 10.49 -7.68 9.78
N HIS A 147 10.05 -8.67 9.00
CA HIS A 147 9.28 -9.80 9.54
C HIS A 147 10.17 -10.92 10.06
N THR A 148 11.46 -10.88 9.72
CA THR A 148 12.45 -11.86 10.15
C THR A 148 13.36 -11.26 11.21
N LYS A 149 13.74 -12.09 12.18
CA LYS A 149 14.73 -11.78 13.19
C LYS A 149 16.09 -11.60 12.52
N PRO A 150 16.76 -10.46 12.72
CA PRO A 150 18.08 -10.25 12.11
C PRO A 150 19.11 -11.25 12.68
N LEU A 151 19.93 -11.82 11.80
CA LEU A 151 21.02 -12.72 12.20
C LEU A 151 22.06 -11.97 13.04
N HIS A 152 22.49 -12.58 14.14
CA HIS A 152 23.52 -12.04 15.04
C HIS A 152 23.21 -10.63 15.59
N CYS A 153 21.93 -10.28 15.77
CA CYS A 153 21.57 -8.99 16.35
C CYS A 153 21.94 -8.91 17.83
N THR A 154 22.76 -7.92 18.21
CA THR A 154 23.13 -7.62 19.60
C THR A 154 22.25 -6.53 20.23
N VAL A 155 21.29 -6.00 19.47
CA VAL A 155 20.43 -4.88 19.88
C VAL A 155 19.21 -5.45 20.61
N THR A 156 19.09 -5.17 21.91
CA THR A 156 18.04 -5.71 22.77
C THR A 156 16.63 -5.45 22.23
N ASP A 157 16.39 -4.30 21.60
CA ASP A 157 15.06 -3.93 21.10
C ASP A 157 14.61 -4.68 19.83
N ASN A 158 15.52 -5.46 19.22
CA ASN A 158 15.34 -6.21 17.97
C ASN A 158 15.38 -7.74 18.16
N THR A 159 15.18 -8.22 19.39
CA THR A 159 15.24 -9.66 19.69
C THR A 159 13.91 -10.39 19.50
N HIS A 160 12.91 -9.73 18.90
CA HIS A 160 11.61 -10.37 18.63
C HIS A 160 11.77 -11.57 17.69
N GLU A 161 10.93 -12.58 17.87
CA GLU A 161 10.86 -13.72 16.95
C GLU A 161 10.26 -13.33 15.59
N ASP A 162 10.39 -14.21 14.60
CA ASP A 162 9.81 -14.01 13.28
C ASP A 162 8.29 -13.78 13.35
N SER A 163 7.82 -12.77 12.62
CA SER A 163 6.41 -12.42 12.53
C SER A 163 5.69 -13.34 11.53
N LYS A 164 4.77 -14.16 12.03
CA LYS A 164 3.92 -15.03 11.20
C LYS A 164 2.73 -14.26 10.65
N ILE A 165 2.87 -13.71 9.44
CA ILE A 165 1.86 -12.85 8.80
C ILE A 165 0.50 -13.53 8.67
N LEU A 166 0.47 -14.82 8.30
CA LEU A 166 -0.76 -15.58 8.03
C LEU A 166 -1.62 -15.87 9.27
N GLY A 167 -1.17 -15.49 10.47
CA GLY A 167 -1.93 -15.63 11.71
C GLY A 167 -1.94 -14.36 12.55
N LEU A 168 -1.65 -13.20 11.94
CA LEU A 168 -1.71 -11.93 12.65
C LEU A 168 -3.17 -11.55 12.91
N GLU A 169 -3.56 -11.58 14.17
CA GLU A 169 -4.82 -11.05 14.64
C GLU A 169 -4.68 -9.58 15.03
N ILE A 170 -5.71 -8.81 14.73
CA ILE A 170 -5.84 -7.43 15.19
C ILE A 170 -6.20 -7.48 16.67
N GLN A 171 -5.62 -6.59 17.48
CA GLN A 171 -5.95 -6.54 18.90
C GLN A 171 -7.46 -6.38 19.10
N SER A 172 -7.99 -7.03 20.12
CA SER A 172 -9.37 -6.86 20.54
C SER A 172 -9.58 -5.46 21.14
N ILE A 173 -10.84 -5.01 21.15
CA ILE A 173 -11.23 -3.74 21.78
C ILE A 173 -10.86 -3.74 23.27
N ALA A 174 -11.08 -4.86 23.97
CA ALA A 174 -10.75 -5.00 25.39
C ALA A 174 -9.24 -4.84 25.67
N GLU A 175 -8.39 -5.45 24.85
CA GLU A 175 -6.93 -5.28 24.95
C GLU A 175 -6.51 -3.84 24.67
N TYR A 176 -7.16 -3.18 23.71
CA TYR A 176 -6.90 -1.78 23.40
C TYR A 176 -7.24 -0.87 24.57
N GLU A 177 -8.45 -1.02 25.15
CA GLU A 177 -8.90 -0.24 26.31
C GLU A 177 -8.01 -0.48 27.53
N GLN A 178 -7.58 -1.72 27.76
CA GLN A 178 -6.64 -2.06 28.82
C GLN A 178 -5.29 -1.33 28.64
N LYS A 179 -4.72 -1.34 27.42
CA LYS A 179 -3.46 -0.62 27.14
C LYS A 179 -3.61 0.89 27.27
N LEU A 180 -4.76 1.45 26.86
CA LEU A 180 -5.05 2.88 27.05
C LEU A 180 -5.08 3.27 28.52
N SER A 181 -5.59 2.41 29.40
CA SER A 181 -5.62 2.67 30.85
C SER A 181 -4.23 2.72 31.52
N GLN A 182 -3.18 2.27 30.81
CA GLN A 182 -1.80 2.22 31.29
C GLN A 182 -0.92 3.36 30.76
N LEU A 183 -1.47 4.22 29.89
CA LEU A 183 -0.83 5.44 29.37
C LEU A 183 -1.13 6.64 30.29
#